data_AF-A0A6H3S3W6-F1
#
_entry.id   AF-A0A6H3S3W6-F1
#
_cell.length_a   1.000
_cell.length_b   1.000
_cell.length_c   1.000
_cell.angle_alpha   90.00
_cell.angle_beta   90.00
_cell.angle_gamma   90.00
#
_symmetry.space_group_name_H-M   'P 1'
#
loop_
_entity.id
_entity.type
_entity.pdbx_description
1 polymer ?
#
loop_
_entity_poly.entity_id
_entity_poly.type
_entity_poly.pdbx_seq_one_letter_code
_entity_poly.pdbx_strand_id
1 'polypeptide(L)' 'MSRVRVQIMNQFERKSHEYKDIKRYWKLIQQCSRKLSDKRFFRSTFRMHLTNKEILDKLLNYSEDLKTAIISISS' A
#
# COMPACT_ATOMS: atom_id res chain seq x y z
N MET A 1 3.98 -10.64 -13.27
CA MET A 1 3.21 -9.37 -13.15
C MET A 1 1.78 -9.73 -12.80
N SER A 2 1.26 -9.30 -11.64
CA SER A 2 -0.14 -9.56 -11.26
C SER A 2 -1.06 -8.61 -12.03
N ARG A 3 -2.11 -9.13 -12.69
CA ARG A 3 -3.12 -8.31 -13.40
C ARG A 3 -3.77 -7.28 -12.48
N VAL A 4 -4.03 -7.67 -11.23
CA VAL A 4 -4.66 -6.81 -10.22
C VAL A 4 -3.79 -5.59 -9.90
N ARG A 5 -2.46 -5.77 -9.85
CA ARG A 5 -1.51 -4.65 -9.67
C ARG A 5 -1.69 -3.57 -10.73
N VAL A 6 -1.78 -3.99 -11.99
CA VAL A 6 -1.85 -3.07 -13.13
C VAL A 6 -3.20 -2.37 -13.15
N GLN A 7 -4.29 -3.08 -12.84
CA GLN A 7 -5.63 -2.48 -12.75
C GLN A 7 -5.68 -1.40 -11.66
N ILE A 8 -5.17 -1.68 -10.46
CA ILE A 8 -5.09 -0.69 -9.38
C ILE A 8 -4.22 0.49 -9.78
N MET A 9 -3.02 0.23 -10.33
CA MET A 9 -2.10 1.30 -10.72
C MET A 9 -2.61 2.18 -11.86
N ASN A 10 -3.50 1.66 -12.72
CA ASN A 10 -4.09 2.43 -13.82
C ASN A 10 -5.24 3.35 -13.36
N GLN A 11 -5.76 3.18 -12.14
CA GLN A 11 -6.76 4.10 -11.57
C GLN A 11 -6.14 5.44 -11.14
N PHE A 12 -4.84 5.47 -10.88
CA PHE A 12 -4.12 6.66 -10.44
C PHE A 12 -3.29 7.26 -11.57
N GLU A 13 -3.16 8.59 -11.59
CA GLU A 13 -2.24 9.24 -12.51
C GLU A 13 -0.79 8.87 -12.21
N ARG A 14 0.01 8.61 -13.25
CA ARG A 14 1.41 8.20 -13.09
C ARG A 14 2.29 9.18 -12.31
N LYS A 15 1.92 10.46 -12.26
CA LYS A 15 2.65 11.52 -11.55
C LYS A 15 2.20 11.70 -10.11
N SER A 16 1.05 11.14 -9.74
CA SER A 16 0.42 11.29 -8.43
C SER A 16 1.27 10.67 -7.31
N HIS A 17 1.04 11.13 -6.09
CA HIS A 17 1.76 10.62 -4.92
C HIS A 17 1.31 9.19 -4.60
N GLU A 18 0.02 8.94 -4.72
CA GLU A 18 -0.65 7.66 -4.54
C GLU A 18 -0.04 6.60 -5.47
N TYR A 19 0.14 6.90 -6.76
CA TYR A 19 0.77 5.99 -7.70
C TYR A 19 2.20 5.61 -7.27
N LYS A 20 2.99 6.59 -6.82
CA LYS A 20 4.38 6.36 -6.37
C LYS A 20 4.42 5.54 -5.10
N ASP A 21 3.52 5.80 -4.15
CA ASP A 21 3.46 5.12 -2.87
C ASP A 21 2.94 3.69 -3.00
N ILE A 22 1.86 3.46 -3.75
CA ILE A 22 1.37 2.12 -4.07
C ILE A 22 2.44 1.32 -4.82
N LYS A 23 3.14 1.94 -5.78
CA LYS A 23 4.23 1.29 -6.50
C LYS A 23 5.40 0.92 -5.58
N ARG A 24 5.76 1.79 -4.64
CA ARG A 24 6.85 1.58 -3.67
C ARG A 24 6.51 0.49 -2.64
N TYR A 25 5.29 0.51 -2.12
CA TYR A 25 4.83 -0.38 -1.05
C TYR A 25 4.04 -1.58 -1.57
N TRP A 26 4.01 -1.84 -2.88
CA TRP A 26 3.31 -2.98 -3.47
C TRP A 26 3.68 -4.32 -2.82
N LYS A 27 4.96 -4.51 -2.52
CA LYS A 27 5.43 -5.74 -1.83
C LYS A 27 4.83 -5.88 -0.43
N LEU A 28 4.61 -4.77 0.27
CA LEU A 28 4.00 -4.73 1.61
C LEU A 28 2.49 -4.95 1.54
N ILE A 29 1.82 -4.44 0.50
CA ILE A 29 0.41 -4.71 0.22
C ILE A 29 0.17 -6.21 -0.06
N GLN A 30 1.10 -6.87 -0.75
CA GLN A 30 1.03 -8.31 -1.00
C GLN A 30 1.40 -9.18 0.23
N GLN A 31 1.96 -8.59 1.29
CA GLN A 31 2.24 -9.34 2.49
C GLN A 31 0.96 -9.55 3.28
N CYS A 32 0.73 -10.79 3.69
CA CYS A 32 -0.38 -11.12 4.57
C CYS A 32 -0.26 -10.28 5.85
N SER A 33 -1.31 -9.53 6.19
CA SER A 33 -1.33 -8.60 7.34
C SER A 33 -0.93 -9.28 8.65
N ARG A 34 -1.22 -10.58 8.77
CA ARG A 34 -0.85 -11.46 9.89
C ARG A 34 0.66 -11.66 10.07
N LYS A 35 1.47 -11.42 9.04
CA LYS A 35 2.94 -11.55 9.05
C LYS A 35 3.65 -10.19 9.15
N LEU A 36 2.92 -9.08 9.28
CA LEU A 36 3.53 -7.76 9.40
C LEU A 36 4.10 -7.58 10.80
N SER A 37 5.40 -7.34 10.88
CA SER A 37 6.09 -7.03 12.14
C SER A 37 5.63 -5.68 12.71
N ASP A 38 5.41 -5.63 14.02
CA ASP A 38 5.04 -4.42 14.76
C ASP A 38 6.25 -3.52 15.11
N LYS A 39 7.43 -3.82 14.57
CA LYS A 39 8.62 -2.98 14.77
C LYS A 39 8.49 -1.67 14.00
N ARG A 40 8.63 -0.55 14.71
CA ARG A 40 8.65 0.79 14.12
C ARG A 40 10.01 1.10 13.52
N PHE A 41 9.99 1.69 12.34
CA PHE A 41 11.18 2.13 11.62
C PHE A 41 10.93 3.51 11.01
N PHE A 42 11.98 4.30 10.88
CA PHE A 42 11.88 5.58 10.17
C PHE A 42 11.52 5.34 8.69
N ARG A 43 10.56 6.11 8.17
CA ARG A 43 10.12 6.05 6.77
C ARG A 43 10.26 7.41 6.11
N SER A 44 11.12 7.49 5.10
CA SER A 44 11.38 8.74 4.38
C SER A 44 10.17 9.30 3.64
N THR A 45 9.23 8.46 3.15
CA THR A 45 7.98 8.93 2.49
C THR A 45 7.16 9.78 3.46
N PHE A 46 6.93 9.24 4.67
CA PHE A 46 6.04 9.86 5.65
C PHE A 46 6.79 10.78 6.63
N ARG A 47 8.12 10.77 6.61
CA ARG A 47 9.02 11.49 7.55
C ARG A 47 8.72 11.19 9.02
N MET A 48 8.33 9.96 9.33
CA MET A 48 7.97 9.52 10.67
C MET A 48 8.31 8.04 10.89
N HIS A 49 8.35 7.62 12.15
CA HIS A 49 8.53 6.22 12.51
C HIS A 49 7.18 5.50 12.41
N LEU A 50 7.08 4.56 11.47
CA LEU A 50 5.86 3.79 11.24
C LEU A 50 6.17 2.30 11.22
N THR A 51 5.18 1.52 11.63
CA THR A 51 5.09 0.08 11.39
C THR A 51 4.62 -0.18 9.97
N ASN A 52 4.79 -1.41 9.50
CA ASN A 52 4.28 -1.80 8.19
C ASN A 52 2.74 -1.78 8.15
N LYS A 53 2.06 -2.03 9.28
CA LYS A 53 0.59 -1.94 9.39
C LYS A 53 0.11 -0.50 9.24
N GLU A 54 0.71 0.44 9.98
CA GLU A 54 0.36 1.86 9.89
C GLU A 54 0.62 2.44 8.47
N ILE A 55 1.65 1.95 7.77
CA ILE A 55 1.88 2.30 6.36
C ILE A 55 0.73 1.77 5.51
N LEU A 56 0.34 0.51 5.67
CA LEU A 56 -0.76 -0.07 4.92
C LEU A 56 -2.06 0.69 5.16
N ASP A 57 -2.39 1.03 6.40
CA ASP A 57 -3.58 1.81 6.74
C ASP A 57 -3.57 3.20 6.08
N LYS A 58 -2.42 3.88 6.04
CA LYS A 58 -2.28 5.16 5.32
C LYS A 58 -2.49 5.00 3.82
N LEU A 59 -2.01 3.92 3.22
CA LEU A 59 -2.23 3.62 1.80
C LEU A 59 -3.72 3.34 1.54
N LEU A 60 -4.36 2.53 2.39
CA LEU A 60 -5.79 2.20 2.31
C LEU A 60 -6.69 3.43 2.47
N ASN A 61 -6.23 4.46 3.18
CA ASN A 61 -6.93 5.73 3.34
C ASN A 61 -6.86 6.64 2.10
N TYR A 62 -6.11 6.30 1.04
CA TYR A 62 -6.10 7.13 -0.17
C TYR A 62 -7.39 7.02 -0.99
N SER A 63 -8.07 5.86 -0.98
CA SER A 63 -9.37 5.67 -1.66
C SER A 63 -10.08 4.41 -1.14
N GLU A 64 -11.40 4.49 -0.97
CA GLU A 64 -12.25 3.35 -0.63
C GLU A 64 -12.17 2.24 -1.71
N ASP A 65 -11.99 2.62 -2.98
CA ASP A 65 -11.81 1.69 -4.09
C ASP A 65 -10.50 0.91 -3.95
N LEU A 66 -9.43 1.60 -3.53
CA LEU A 66 -8.14 0.97 -3.27
C LEU A 66 -8.27 -0.07 -2.14
N LYS A 67 -8.97 0.30 -1.07
CA LYS A 67 -9.19 -0.58 0.08
C LYS A 67 -9.96 -1.83 -0.31
N THR A 68 -11.02 -1.68 -1.08
CA THR A 68 -11.81 -2.81 -1.60
C THR A 68 -10.96 -3.71 -2.50
N ALA A 69 -10.17 -3.11 -3.39
CA ALA A 69 -9.28 -3.85 -4.29
C ALA A 69 -8.17 -4.60 -3.52
N ILE A 70 -7.55 -4.01 -2.51
CA ILE A 70 -6.46 -4.63 -1.73
C ILE A 70 -6.98 -5.75 -0.81
N ILE A 71 -8.16 -5.57 -0.18
CA ILE A 71 -8.78 -6.60 0.65
C ILE A 71 -9.07 -7.86 -0.18
N SER A 72 -9.51 -7.69 -1.44
CA SER A 72 -9.74 -8.82 -2.36
C SER A 72 -8.47 -9.60 -2.73
N ILE A 73 -7.28 -8.99 -2.62
CA ILE A 73 -5.98 -9.64 -2.89
C ILE A 73 -5.47 -10.40 -1.66
N SER A 74 -5.86 -9.95 -0.46
CA SER A 74 -5.38 -10.49 0.81
C SER A 74 -6.28 -11.57 1.42
N SER A 75 -7.44 -11.83 0.80
CA SER A 75 -8.41 -12.87 1.15
C SER A 75 -8.19 -14.12 0.31
#